data_AF-A0A1D8USR0-F1
#
_entry.id   AF-A0A1D8USR0-F1
#
_cell.length_a   1.000
_cell.length_b   1.000
_cell.length_c   1.000
_cell.angle_alpha   90.00
_cell.angle_beta   90.00
_cell.angle_gamma   90.00
#
_symmetry.space_group_name_H-M   'P 1'
#
loop_
_entity.id
_entity.type
_entity.pdbx_description
1 polymer ?
#
loop_
_entity_poly.entity_id
_entity_poly.type
_entity_poly.pdbx_seq_one_letter_code
_entity_poly.pdbx_strand_id
1 'polypeptide(L)'
;MTEEPCLADEKWVRIMGEYSCEGVWHRDGCPAYADELPVSEGLRERLLAWARRYDDCDFPPEENSPPFDMEAFARDGLEIARAIKVELPDWTVIYFDESKADYKNRSQPRSQYEYEV
;
A
#
# COMPACT_ATOMS: atom_id res chain seq x y z
N MET A 1 -23.75 16.38 -9.93
CA MET A 1 -23.64 15.17 -9.09
C MET A 1 -22.43 14.47 -9.65
N THR A 2 -21.28 14.64 -9.02
CA THR A 2 -20.05 13.95 -9.42
C THR A 2 -20.11 12.65 -8.65
N GLU A 3 -20.43 11.55 -9.33
CA GLU A 3 -20.22 10.22 -8.78
C GLU A 3 -18.74 10.14 -8.39
N GLU A 4 -18.48 10.04 -7.08
CA GLU A 4 -17.15 9.77 -6.56
C GLU A 4 -16.75 8.40 -7.12
N PRO A 5 -15.64 8.29 -7.88
CA PRO A 5 -15.27 7.04 -8.52
C PRO A 5 -14.94 6.01 -7.44
N CYS A 6 -15.81 5.01 -7.28
CA CYS A 6 -15.54 3.89 -6.39
C CYS A 6 -14.48 2.98 -7.03
N LEU A 7 -13.55 2.47 -6.23
CA LEU A 7 -12.51 1.53 -6.68
C LEU A 7 -13.05 0.37 -7.53
N ALA A 8 -14.27 -0.08 -7.23
CA ALA A 8 -14.95 -1.16 -7.92
C ALA A 8 -15.25 -0.92 -9.40
N ASP A 9 -15.42 0.34 -9.81
CA ASP A 9 -15.71 0.69 -11.21
C ASP A 9 -14.42 0.73 -12.05
N GLU A 10 -13.35 1.27 -11.48
CA GLU A 10 -12.05 1.38 -12.14
C GLU A 10 -11.27 0.06 -12.18
N LYS A 11 -11.58 -0.89 -11.29
CA LYS A 11 -10.85 -2.16 -11.09
C LYS A 11 -9.34 -1.94 -10.98
N TRP A 12 -8.96 -0.83 -10.38
CA TRP A 12 -7.58 -0.41 -10.27
C TRP A 12 -7.35 0.05 -8.84
N VAL A 13 -6.30 -0.48 -8.22
CA VAL A 13 -5.92 -0.08 -6.87
C VAL A 13 -4.41 -0.04 -6.76
N ARG A 14 -3.90 0.93 -6.02
CA ARG A 14 -2.51 1.01 -5.62
C ARG A 14 -2.37 0.79 -4.12
N ILE A 15 -1.47 -0.11 -3.76
CA ILE A 15 -1.11 -0.43 -2.39
C ILE A 15 0.21 0.25 -2.10
N MET A 16 0.18 1.22 -1.19
CA MET A 16 1.32 2.05 -0.81
C MET A 16 1.23 2.37 0.67
N GLY A 17 2.29 2.11 1.42
CA GLY A 17 2.40 2.49 2.82
C GLY A 17 2.58 4.00 2.90
N GLU A 18 1.66 4.68 3.58
CA GLU A 18 1.81 6.10 3.90
C GLU A 18 1.28 6.36 5.31
N TYR A 19 1.94 7.28 6.01
CA TYR A 19 1.55 7.69 7.34
C TYR A 19 0.10 8.21 7.37
N SER A 20 -0.69 7.78 8.37
CA SER A 20 -2.11 8.12 8.51
C SER A 20 -3.03 7.69 7.35
N CYS A 21 -2.63 6.75 6.50
CA CYS A 21 -3.48 6.15 5.45
C CYS A 21 -3.67 4.64 5.66
N GLU A 22 -4.77 4.09 5.14
CA GLU A 22 -5.04 2.63 5.18
C GLU A 22 -4.23 1.83 4.15
N GLY A 23 -3.29 2.48 3.46
CA GLY A 23 -2.42 1.85 2.48
C GLY A 23 -3.03 1.66 1.09
N VAL A 24 -4.23 2.20 0.83
CA VAL A 24 -4.98 2.05 -0.43
C VAL A 24 -5.07 3.39 -1.15
N TRP A 25 -4.87 3.37 -2.46
CA TRP A 25 -4.85 4.56 -3.31
C TRP A 25 -5.61 4.31 -4.62
N HIS A 26 -6.38 5.31 -5.02
CA HIS A 26 -7.00 5.41 -6.34
C HIS A 26 -5.97 5.72 -7.43
N ARG A 27 -6.37 5.52 -8.68
CA ARG A 27 -5.57 5.84 -9.86
C ARG A 27 -5.24 7.33 -9.96
N ASP A 28 -6.16 8.18 -9.55
CA ASP A 28 -6.00 9.62 -9.48
C ASP A 28 -5.00 10.07 -8.40
N GLY A 29 -4.51 9.15 -7.57
CA GLY A 29 -3.60 9.46 -6.47
C GLY A 29 -4.31 10.01 -5.24
N CYS A 30 -5.62 9.81 -5.11
CA CYS A 30 -6.34 10.03 -3.87
C CYS A 30 -6.21 8.79 -2.96
N PRO A 31 -6.04 8.97 -1.63
CA PRO A 31 -6.15 7.86 -0.70
C PRO A 31 -7.58 7.30 -0.75
N ALA A 32 -7.68 5.99 -0.76
CA ALA A 32 -8.94 5.25 -0.75
C ALA A 32 -9.10 4.53 0.59
N TYR A 33 -10.32 4.08 0.88
CA TYR A 33 -10.53 3.25 2.06
C TYR A 33 -10.34 1.77 1.75
N ALA A 34 -9.80 1.02 2.71
CA ALA A 34 -9.69 -0.43 2.59
C ALA A 34 -11.07 -1.12 2.59
N ASP A 35 -12.12 -0.44 3.08
CA ASP A 35 -13.52 -0.88 3.01
C ASP A 35 -14.08 -0.90 1.58
N GLU A 36 -13.54 -0.04 0.70
CA GLU A 36 -13.98 0.05 -0.70
C GLU A 36 -13.45 -1.09 -1.56
N LEU A 37 -12.45 -1.84 -1.07
CA LEU A 37 -11.96 -3.04 -1.73
C LEU A 37 -12.92 -4.21 -1.48
N PRO A 38 -13.46 -4.85 -2.53
CA PRO A 38 -14.30 -6.02 -2.39
C PRO A 38 -13.45 -7.29 -2.13
N VAL A 39 -12.62 -7.26 -1.10
CA VAL A 39 -11.77 -8.36 -0.63
C VAL A 39 -12.30 -8.92 0.69
N SER A 40 -11.82 -10.11 1.06
CA SER A 40 -12.16 -10.73 2.33
C SER A 40 -11.77 -9.85 3.53
N GLU A 41 -12.59 -9.85 4.58
CA GLU A 41 -12.33 -9.09 5.82
C GLU A 41 -10.95 -9.38 6.42
N GLY A 42 -10.52 -10.64 6.41
CA GLY A 42 -9.19 -11.00 6.93
C GLY A 42 -8.02 -10.42 6.13
N LEU A 43 -8.21 -10.13 4.84
CA LEU A 43 -7.20 -9.48 4.01
C LEU A 43 -7.10 -7.99 4.31
N ARG A 44 -8.27 -7.37 4.47
CA ARG A 44 -8.40 -5.98 4.89
C ARG A 44 -7.80 -5.77 6.28
N GLU A 45 -8.07 -6.65 7.24
CA GLU A 45 -7.47 -6.58 8.57
C GLU A 45 -5.94 -6.67 8.52
N ARG A 46 -5.37 -7.50 7.63
CA ARG A 46 -3.92 -7.56 7.39
C ARG A 46 -3.36 -6.25 6.85
N LEU A 47 -4.04 -5.64 5.88
CA LEU A 47 -3.64 -4.34 5.35
C LEU A 47 -3.66 -3.25 6.42
N LEU A 48 -4.73 -3.20 7.22
CA LEU A 48 -4.85 -2.24 8.31
C LEU A 48 -3.79 -2.46 9.40
N ALA A 49 -3.51 -3.71 9.75
CA ALA A 49 -2.45 -4.05 10.69
C ALA A 49 -1.06 -3.66 10.16
N TRP A 50 -0.83 -3.87 8.86
CA TRP A 50 0.39 -3.44 8.18
C TRP A 50 0.53 -1.92 8.20
N ALA A 51 -0.47 -1.16 7.74
CA ALA A 51 -0.46 0.30 7.76
C ALA A 51 -0.24 0.86 9.18
N ARG A 52 -0.90 0.27 10.18
CA ARG A 52 -0.74 0.64 11.58
C ARG A 52 0.67 0.38 12.11
N ARG A 53 1.38 -0.63 11.60
CA ARG A 53 2.78 -0.90 11.97
C ARG A 53 3.71 0.21 11.49
N TYR A 54 3.38 0.88 10.39
CA TYR A 54 4.10 2.06 9.93
C TYR A 54 3.81 3.28 10.80
N ASP A 55 2.55 3.45 11.23
CA ASP A 55 2.12 4.54 12.14
C ASP A 55 2.69 4.40 13.56
N ASP A 56 2.79 3.16 14.06
CA ASP A 56 3.42 2.81 15.34
C ASP A 56 4.94 3.02 15.34
N CYS A 57 5.55 3.16 14.17
CA CYS A 57 6.95 3.50 14.07
C CYS A 57 7.17 4.95 14.49
N ASP A 58 7.52 5.14 15.76
CA ASP A 58 7.83 6.45 16.33
C ASP A 58 8.98 7.10 15.56
N PHE A 59 8.71 8.24 14.94
CA PHE A 59 9.71 9.07 14.27
C PHE A 59 9.74 10.45 14.95
N PRO A 60 10.85 10.85 15.59
CA PRO A 60 12.18 10.21 15.55
C PRO A 60 12.29 8.97 16.46
N PRO A 61 12.94 7.89 15.99
CA PRO A 61 13.11 6.70 16.82
C PRO A 61 13.91 7.03 18.08
N GLU A 62 13.44 6.58 19.24
CA GLU A 62 14.22 6.63 20.48
C GLU A 62 15.56 5.91 20.29
N GLU A 63 16.62 6.34 20.99
CA GLU A 63 18.00 5.84 20.83
C GLU A 63 18.15 4.30 20.99
N ASN A 64 17.15 3.63 21.60
CA ASN A 64 17.11 2.19 21.82
C ASN A 64 16.00 1.46 21.04
N SER A 65 15.27 2.14 20.16
CA SER A 65 14.26 1.49 19.34
C SER A 65 14.94 0.60 18.28
N PRO A 66 14.45 -0.64 18.06
CA PRO A 66 14.98 -1.47 17.00
C PRO A 66 14.83 -0.74 15.66
N PRO A 67 15.81 -0.88 14.74
CA PRO A 67 15.71 -0.28 13.42
C PRO A 67 14.44 -0.79 12.74
N PHE A 68 13.62 0.12 12.21
CA PHE A 68 12.44 -0.27 11.47
C PHE A 68 12.85 -1.01 10.21
N ASP A 69 12.55 -2.31 10.15
CA ASP A 69 12.84 -3.16 9.01
C ASP A 69 11.92 -2.81 7.83
N MET A 70 12.27 -1.74 7.08
CA MET A 70 11.55 -1.34 5.86
C MET A 70 11.46 -2.48 4.84
N GLU A 71 12.49 -3.32 4.73
CA GLU A 71 12.48 -4.45 3.80
C GLU A 71 11.45 -5.52 4.22
N ALA A 72 11.36 -5.81 5.51
CA ALA A 72 10.35 -6.73 6.04
C ALA A 72 8.94 -6.16 5.88
N PHE A 73 8.77 -4.85 6.13
CA PHE A 73 7.53 -4.13 5.91
C PHE A 73 7.12 -4.16 4.43
N ALA A 74 8.03 -3.84 3.52
CA ALA A 74 7.76 -3.85 2.09
C ALA A 74 7.47 -5.27 1.56
N ARG A 75 8.06 -6.30 2.16
CA ARG A 75 7.69 -7.69 1.83
C ARG A 75 6.28 -8.03 2.28
N ASP A 76 5.89 -7.63 3.49
CA ASP A 76 4.55 -7.90 4.05
C ASP A 76 3.47 -7.19 3.22
N GLY A 77 3.69 -5.93 2.85
CA GLY A 77 2.83 -5.17 1.94
C GLY A 77 2.71 -5.81 0.56
N LEU A 78 3.80 -6.37 0.02
CA LEU A 78 3.79 -7.10 -1.25
C LEU A 78 2.97 -8.37 -1.17
N GLU A 79 3.05 -9.12 -0.06
CA GLU A 79 2.25 -10.32 0.16
C GLU A 79 0.76 -9.98 0.25
N ILE A 80 0.40 -8.87 0.91
CA ILE A 80 -0.97 -8.36 0.96
C ILE A 80 -1.46 -7.99 -0.45
N ALA A 81 -0.68 -7.22 -1.21
CA ALA A 81 -1.05 -6.82 -2.58
C ALA A 81 -1.25 -8.05 -3.49
N ARG A 82 -0.37 -9.06 -3.41
CA ARG A 82 -0.54 -10.32 -4.13
C ARG A 82 -1.81 -11.06 -3.73
N ALA A 83 -2.13 -11.08 -2.44
CA ALA A 83 -3.35 -11.72 -1.99
C ALA A 83 -4.60 -10.96 -2.46
N ILE A 84 -4.56 -9.63 -2.55
CA ILE A 84 -5.62 -8.82 -3.18
C ILE A 84 -5.78 -9.24 -4.64
N LYS A 85 -4.68 -9.36 -5.39
CA LYS A 85 -4.70 -9.83 -6.79
C LYS A 85 -5.28 -11.24 -6.94
N VAL A 86 -5.02 -12.13 -5.98
CA VAL A 86 -5.57 -13.49 -5.98
C VAL A 86 -7.08 -13.48 -5.80
N GLU A 87 -7.61 -12.62 -4.91
CA GLU A 87 -9.06 -12.45 -4.73
C GLU A 87 -9.71 -11.66 -5.88
N LEU A 88 -8.96 -10.72 -6.47
CA LEU A 88 -9.38 -9.82 -7.53
C LEU A 88 -8.49 -9.96 -8.78
N PRO A 89 -8.53 -11.09 -9.49
CA PRO A 89 -7.65 -11.35 -10.63
C PRO A 89 -7.91 -10.39 -11.81
N ASP A 90 -9.16 -9.97 -11.98
CA ASP A 90 -9.60 -9.00 -12.98
C ASP A 90 -9.19 -7.54 -12.66
N TRP A 91 -8.61 -7.29 -11.48
CA TRP A 91 -8.21 -5.95 -11.06
C TRP A 91 -6.71 -5.72 -11.29
N THR A 92 -6.36 -4.50 -11.64
CA THR A 92 -4.98 -4.03 -11.67
C THR A 92 -4.57 -3.61 -10.26
N VAL A 93 -3.77 -4.46 -9.60
CA VAL A 93 -3.24 -4.19 -8.26
C VAL A 93 -1.79 -3.75 -8.41
N ILE A 94 -1.53 -2.48 -8.16
CA ILE A 94 -0.18 -1.91 -8.22
C ILE A 94 0.38 -1.88 -6.80
N TYR A 95 1.56 -2.46 -6.60
CA TYR A 95 2.28 -2.37 -5.33
C TYR A 95 3.39 -1.33 -5.41
N PHE A 96 3.48 -0.47 -4.41
CA PHE A 96 4.60 0.43 -4.19
C PHE A 96 5.55 -0.12 -3.13
N ASP A 97 6.71 -0.52 -3.58
CA ASP A 97 7.78 -1.12 -2.81
C ASP A 97 8.66 -0.02 -2.22
N GLU A 98 8.31 0.42 -1.01
CA GLU A 98 9.06 1.46 -0.28
C GLU A 98 10.52 1.09 -0.07
N SER A 99 10.86 -0.21 0.01
CA SER A 99 12.25 -0.65 0.17
C SER A 99 13.13 -0.35 -1.06
N LYS A 100 12.52 -0.24 -2.24
CA LYS A 100 13.20 0.07 -3.50
C LYS A 100 13.13 1.53 -3.89
N ALA A 101 12.27 2.31 -3.22
CA ALA A 101 12.12 3.72 -3.47
C ALA A 101 13.33 4.50 -2.93
N ASP A 102 14.21 4.93 -3.82
CA ASP A 102 15.35 5.78 -3.47
C ASP A 102 14.90 7.25 -3.44
N TYR A 103 14.48 7.71 -2.27
CA TYR A 103 14.02 9.10 -2.06
C TYR A 103 15.11 10.15 -2.35
N LYS A 104 16.38 9.76 -2.44
CA LYS A 104 17.50 10.65 -2.80
C LYS A 104 17.63 10.80 -4.32
N ASN A 105 17.23 9.79 -5.09
CA ASN A 105 17.30 9.75 -6.53
C ASN A 105 15.93 10.05 -7.16
N ARG A 106 15.63 11.35 -7.30
CA ARG A 106 14.41 11.82 -7.98
C ARG A 106 14.29 11.43 -9.46
N SER A 107 15.36 10.93 -10.08
CA SER A 107 15.36 10.43 -11.45
C SER A 107 15.11 8.92 -11.54
N GLN A 108 14.93 8.25 -10.41
CA GLN A 108 14.61 6.82 -10.40
C GLN A 108 13.26 6.59 -11.09
N PRO A 109 13.19 5.73 -12.12
CA PRO A 109 11.94 5.44 -12.80
C PRO A 109 10.98 4.71 -11.86
N ARG A 110 9.73 5.16 -11.81
CA ARG A 110 8.66 4.56 -10.97
C ARG A 110 8.55 3.06 -11.14
N SER A 111 8.74 2.55 -12.36
CA SER A 111 8.70 1.12 -12.68
C SER A 111 9.71 0.25 -11.90
N GLN A 112 10.69 0.84 -11.21
CA GLN A 112 11.64 0.10 -10.36
C GLN A 112 11.11 -0.22 -8.95
N TYR A 113 10.19 0.60 -8.44
CA TYR A 113 9.61 0.45 -7.11
C TYR A 113 8.09 0.34 -7.13
N GLU A 114 7.44 0.62 -8.26
CA GLU A 114 6.00 0.49 -8.46
C GLU A 114 5.73 -0.49 -9.60
N TYR A 115 5.02 -1.58 -9.30
CA TYR A 115 4.74 -2.63 -10.28
C TYR A 115 3.41 -3.35 -9.98
N GLU A 116 2.79 -3.89 -11.02
CA GLU A 116 1.62 -4.77 -10.85
C GLU A 116 2.06 -6.10 -10.24
N VAL A 117 1.27 -6.60 -9.30
CA VAL A 117 1.49 -7.88 -8.60
C VAL A 117 0.55 -8.97 -9.07
#